data_AF-A0A9N9JWS1-F1
#
_entry.id   AF-A0A9N9JWS1-F1
#
_cell.length_a   1.000
_cell.length_b   1.000
_cell.length_c   1.000
_cell.angle_alpha   90.00
_cell.angle_beta   90.00
_cell.angle_gamma   90.00
#
_symmetry.space_group_name_H-M   'P 1'
#
loop_
_entity.id
_entity.type
_entity.pdbx_description
1 polymer ?
#
loop_
_entity_poly.entity_id
_entity_poly.type
_entity_poly.pdbx_seq_one_letter_code
_entity_poly.pdbx_strand_id
1 'polypeptide(L)'
;DNDGKVYRDDIGDGDNFIERTEENQPTTRRSWVSIAVPTLAYWNILDLTEDTQIKSLFSTDDWEEINESFKKDVKLDESDIPNVVEYFFDEVEKITKKDDEYIINAIDDLTPEMIEKNRKVKFSDEEKEIFNGLRRAVITYAENLKDLEVPMSEADFDNSFPNMLTKRFLNKRDLKMDVGEIACWASARRRNEGRSIVLRARIGQKCDFRGTLKNSINNLEAIIGLRSADLSVAMRDVLYNFFKTNPNASGNDLHSTYVLGIQSWGWIHETYGMDCKATNVERLGRLSQKKMPNTLKTLAILEGFYATMSDIKSTLKIICDHTNGVSLSDSRLHRERKRKIPVYSEQSGLFGTPSSSPIKKGKRENYHNIEKQNRKVTNDLKSSEYSTPLPNKSCSNGENAQIKDSSTHHEADQSMTSTDL
;
A
#
# COMPACT_ATOMS: atom_id res chain seq x y z
N ASP A 1 53.98 -38.79 10.73
CA ASP A 1 53.90 -39.05 9.29
C ASP A 1 52.54 -38.63 8.75
N ASN A 2 52.62 -37.71 7.80
CA ASN A 2 51.52 -37.11 7.05
C ASN A 2 50.73 -38.15 6.26
N ASP A 3 49.44 -37.91 6.10
CA ASP A 3 48.79 -37.58 4.81
C ASP A 3 47.28 -37.47 5.08
N GLY A 4 46.59 -36.35 4.86
CA GLY A 4 46.72 -35.45 3.73
C GLY A 4 45.57 -35.73 2.76
N LYS A 5 44.41 -35.09 2.97
CA LYS A 5 43.44 -34.76 1.91
C LYS A 5 42.45 -33.70 2.39
N VAL A 6 42.80 -32.46 2.07
CA VAL A 6 41.95 -31.28 2.08
C VAL A 6 41.04 -31.36 0.85
N TYR A 7 39.72 -31.31 1.04
CA TYR A 7 38.81 -30.84 0.00
C TYR A 7 38.59 -29.34 0.24
N ARG A 8 39.14 -28.52 -0.66
CA ARG A 8 38.74 -27.11 -0.81
C ARG A 8 37.50 -27.11 -1.70
N ASP A 9 36.35 -26.77 -1.13
CA ASP A 9 35.36 -26.00 -1.87
C ASP A 9 35.68 -24.53 -1.59
N ASP A 10 36.16 -23.86 -2.64
CA ASP A 10 36.44 -22.44 -2.66
C ASP A 10 35.14 -21.65 -2.46
N ILE A 11 34.90 -21.23 -1.22
CA ILE A 11 34.07 -20.08 -0.88
C ILE A 11 35.02 -19.02 -0.30
N GLY A 12 35.54 -18.16 -1.16
CA GLY A 12 36.11 -16.85 -0.79
C GLY A 12 35.31 -15.75 -1.51
N ASP A 13 34.96 -14.61 -0.92
CA ASP A 13 35.31 -14.03 0.36
C ASP A 13 34.12 -13.22 0.88
N GLY A 14 33.69 -13.55 2.10
CA GLY A 14 33.12 -12.59 3.03
C GLY A 14 34.06 -12.53 4.21
N ASP A 15 34.75 -11.41 4.37
CA ASP A 15 35.59 -11.15 5.52
C ASP A 15 34.79 -11.31 6.82
N ASN A 16 35.10 -12.36 7.57
CA ASN A 16 34.94 -12.44 9.01
C ASN A 16 35.95 -13.48 9.51
N PHE A 17 37.17 -13.02 9.74
CA PHE A 17 38.18 -13.79 10.46
C PHE A 17 37.68 -14.05 11.88
N ILE A 18 37.50 -15.33 12.22
CA ILE A 18 37.45 -15.77 13.62
C ILE A 18 38.89 -16.18 13.96
N GLU A 19 39.61 -15.33 14.68
CA GLU A 19 40.80 -15.74 15.41
C GLU A 19 40.37 -16.82 16.43
N ARG A 20 40.89 -18.04 16.26
CA ARG A 20 40.81 -19.08 17.28
C ARG A 20 42.11 -19.03 18.08
N THR A 21 42.03 -18.61 19.33
CA THR A 21 42.97 -19.04 20.37
C THR A 21 42.38 -20.25 21.08
N GLU A 22 43.21 -21.29 21.22
CA GLU A 22 42.86 -22.57 21.85
C GLU A 22 42.59 -22.40 23.35
N GLU A 23 41.79 -23.32 23.88
CA GLU A 23 41.45 -23.51 25.31
C GLU A 23 40.26 -22.70 25.87
N ASN A 24 39.05 -23.20 25.62
CA ASN A 24 38.05 -23.60 26.64
C ASN A 24 36.63 -23.66 26.05
N GLN A 25 35.87 -24.66 26.50
CA GLN A 25 34.62 -25.16 25.91
C GLN A 25 33.53 -24.10 25.65
N PRO A 26 32.74 -24.21 24.57
CA PRO A 26 31.58 -23.36 24.36
C PRO A 26 30.42 -23.81 25.25
N THR A 27 30.10 -23.04 26.28
CA THR A 27 28.78 -23.04 26.90
C THR A 27 27.74 -22.72 25.84
N THR A 28 26.87 -23.68 25.54
CA THR A 28 25.71 -23.53 24.66
C THR A 28 24.64 -22.63 25.30
N ARG A 29 24.89 -21.32 25.29
CA ARG A 29 23.82 -20.32 25.19
C ARG A 29 23.96 -19.69 23.81
N ARG A 30 23.15 -20.16 22.86
CA ARG A 30 22.85 -19.36 21.66
C ARG A 30 22.12 -18.10 22.14
N SER A 31 22.88 -17.04 22.41
CA SER A 31 22.32 -15.70 22.39
C SER A 31 21.84 -15.47 20.96
N TRP A 32 20.52 -15.45 20.78
CA TRP A 32 19.93 -14.81 19.63
C TRP A 32 20.37 -13.35 19.67
N VAL A 33 21.47 -13.03 19.00
CA VAL A 33 21.74 -11.65 18.63
C VAL A 33 20.62 -11.29 17.68
N SER A 34 19.68 -10.48 18.17
CA SER A 34 18.65 -9.83 17.36
C SER A 34 19.33 -9.22 16.14
N ILE A 35 19.17 -9.86 14.98
CA ILE A 35 19.51 -9.25 13.71
C ILE A 35 18.58 -8.04 13.61
N ALA A 36 19.17 -6.85 13.77
CA ALA A 36 18.49 -5.58 13.75
C ALA A 36 17.53 -5.52 12.55
N VAL A 37 16.25 -5.28 12.84
CA VAL A 37 15.28 -4.86 11.82
C VAL A 37 15.90 -3.65 11.10
N PRO A 38 16.05 -3.66 9.75
CA PRO A 38 16.61 -2.51 9.06
C PRO A 38 15.74 -1.29 9.36
N THR A 39 16.32 -0.32 10.07
CA THR A 39 15.68 0.97 10.37
C THR A 39 15.21 1.62 9.07
N LEU A 40 14.06 2.30 9.08
CA LEU A 40 13.49 2.97 7.89
C LEU A 40 14.48 3.90 7.16
N ALA A 41 15.50 4.41 7.86
CA ALA A 41 16.67 5.08 7.27
C ALA A 41 17.34 4.31 6.13
N TYR A 42 17.44 2.98 6.22
CA TYR A 42 18.03 2.15 5.15
C TYR A 42 17.27 2.33 3.82
N TRP A 43 15.99 2.67 3.91
CA TRP A 43 15.11 2.92 2.78
C TRP A 43 14.99 4.40 2.41
N ASN A 44 15.81 5.26 3.03
CA ASN A 44 15.79 6.73 2.96
C ASN A 44 14.49 7.38 3.48
N ILE A 45 13.81 6.70 4.39
CA ILE A 45 12.58 7.18 5.01
C ILE A 45 12.94 7.68 6.42
N LEU A 46 12.71 8.97 6.64
CA LEU A 46 12.80 9.60 7.96
C LEU A 46 11.49 9.37 8.70
N ASP A 47 11.54 8.56 9.75
CA ASP A 47 10.41 8.30 10.62
C ASP A 47 10.31 9.37 11.72
N LEU A 48 9.24 10.16 11.68
CA LEU A 48 8.95 11.22 12.64
C LEU A 48 8.08 10.73 13.81
N THR A 49 7.71 9.45 13.83
CA THR A 49 6.72 8.91 14.79
C THR A 49 7.36 8.28 16.02
N GLU A 50 8.58 7.78 15.88
CA GLU A 50 9.32 7.11 16.95
C GLU A 50 10.58 7.87 17.35
N ASP A 51 11.06 7.60 18.57
CA ASP A 51 12.36 8.06 19.04
C ASP A 51 13.46 7.19 18.40
N THR A 52 13.76 7.48 17.14
CA THR A 52 14.72 6.71 16.37
C THR A 52 16.16 7.14 16.67
N GLN A 53 17.13 6.24 16.49
CA GLN A 53 18.56 6.62 16.52
C GLN A 53 18.87 7.75 15.52
N ILE A 54 18.09 7.86 14.43
CA ILE A 54 18.23 8.91 13.42
C ILE A 54 17.93 10.29 14.02
N LYS A 55 16.97 10.40 14.94
CA LYS A 55 16.66 11.65 15.62
C LYS A 55 17.86 12.23 16.37
N SER A 56 18.75 11.37 16.89
CA SER A 56 19.99 11.82 17.54
C SER A 56 21.01 12.49 16.62
N LEU A 57 20.81 12.41 15.28
CA LEU A 57 21.63 13.11 14.29
C LEU A 57 21.25 14.59 14.14
N PHE A 58 20.12 15.00 14.71
CA PHE A 58 19.59 16.36 14.62
C PHE A 58 19.68 17.06 15.98
N SER A 59 19.85 18.38 15.98
CA SER A 59 19.62 19.15 17.19
C SER A 59 18.12 19.16 17.53
N THR A 60 17.77 19.56 18.76
CA THR A 60 16.36 19.71 19.17
C THR A 60 15.64 20.71 18.26
N ASP A 61 16.27 21.85 17.97
CA ASP A 61 15.69 22.90 17.12
C ASP A 61 15.48 22.40 15.68
N ASP A 62 16.46 21.68 15.10
CA ASP A 62 16.33 21.11 13.76
C ASP A 62 15.16 20.10 13.70
N TRP A 63 15.03 19.25 14.73
CA TRP A 63 13.96 18.25 14.79
C TRP A 63 12.59 18.90 14.93
N GLU A 64 12.47 19.95 15.72
CA GLU A 64 11.24 20.73 15.84
C GLU A 64 10.88 21.40 14.52
N GLU A 65 11.84 22.01 13.82
CA GLU A 65 11.62 22.62 12.50
C GLU A 65 11.12 21.58 11.48
N ILE A 66 11.73 20.39 11.44
CA ILE A 66 11.31 19.29 10.56
C ILE A 66 9.88 18.86 10.86
N ASN A 67 9.51 18.72 12.14
CA ASN A 67 8.17 18.31 12.55
C ASN A 67 7.11 19.37 12.22
N GLU A 68 7.40 20.64 12.50
CA GLU A 68 6.47 21.73 12.18
C GLU A 68 6.29 21.90 10.67
N SER A 69 7.37 21.75 9.89
CA SER A 69 7.28 21.66 8.44
C SER A 69 6.42 20.47 7.99
N PHE A 70 6.58 19.29 8.59
CA PHE A 70 5.77 18.13 8.25
C PHE A 70 4.28 18.36 8.56
N LYS A 71 3.93 18.83 9.76
CA LYS A 71 2.53 19.10 10.15
C LYS A 71 1.86 20.16 9.28
N LYS A 72 2.63 21.13 8.79
CA LYS A 72 2.12 22.15 7.85
C LYS A 72 1.79 21.56 6.49
N ASP A 73 2.64 20.68 5.98
CA ASP A 73 2.57 20.15 4.62
C ASP A 73 1.69 18.91 4.51
N VAL A 74 1.65 18.09 5.56
CA VAL A 74 0.99 16.78 5.61
C VAL A 74 0.05 16.75 6.81
N LYS A 75 -1.25 16.80 6.52
CA LYS A 75 -2.30 16.77 7.53
C LYS A 75 -3.57 16.18 6.95
N LEU A 76 -4.44 15.71 7.82
CA LEU A 76 -5.81 15.40 7.43
C LEU A 76 -6.61 16.70 7.34
N ASP A 77 -7.45 16.78 6.33
CA ASP A 77 -8.41 17.86 6.17
C ASP A 77 -9.66 17.56 7.01
N GLU A 78 -9.89 18.38 8.03
CA GLU A 78 -11.00 18.22 8.96
C GLU A 78 -12.33 18.38 8.22
N SER A 79 -13.17 17.35 8.32
CA SER A 79 -14.48 17.34 7.69
C SER A 79 -15.56 17.79 8.66
N ASP A 80 -16.52 18.56 8.15
CA ASP A 80 -17.74 18.84 8.91
C ASP A 80 -18.53 17.55 9.12
N ILE A 81 -18.56 17.06 10.36
CA ILE A 81 -19.30 15.86 10.74
C ILE A 81 -20.75 16.27 11.02
N PRO A 82 -21.74 15.71 10.30
CA PRO A 82 -23.13 16.07 10.53
C PRO A 82 -23.63 15.59 11.91
N ASN A 83 -24.47 16.39 12.57
CA ASN A 83 -24.98 16.09 13.92
C ASN A 83 -25.70 14.72 14.02
N VAL A 84 -26.23 14.18 12.92
CA VAL A 84 -26.82 12.83 12.89
C VAL A 84 -25.84 11.75 13.36
N VAL A 85 -24.53 11.95 13.16
CA VAL A 85 -23.47 11.05 13.60
C VAL A 85 -23.38 11.05 15.12
N GLU A 86 -23.26 12.24 15.73
CA GLU A 86 -23.26 12.44 17.18
C GLU A 86 -24.52 11.84 17.81
N TYR A 87 -25.69 12.19 17.26
CA TYR A 87 -26.96 11.69 17.79
C TYR A 87 -27.09 10.17 17.71
N PHE A 88 -26.58 9.55 16.64
CA PHE A 88 -26.55 8.09 16.52
C PHE A 88 -25.66 7.45 17.59
N PHE A 89 -24.43 7.96 17.78
CA PHE A 89 -23.50 7.39 18.74
C PHE A 89 -23.90 7.64 20.20
N ASP A 90 -24.58 8.75 20.50
CA ASP A 90 -25.23 8.98 21.79
C ASP A 90 -26.26 7.88 22.13
N GLU A 91 -27.07 7.46 21.15
CA GLU A 91 -28.05 6.39 21.38
C GLU A 91 -27.36 5.02 21.49
N VAL A 92 -26.30 4.76 20.70
CA VAL A 92 -25.47 3.57 20.86
C VAL A 92 -24.87 3.51 22.27
N GLU A 93 -24.33 4.62 22.78
CA GLU A 93 -23.75 4.68 24.13
C GLU A 93 -24.81 4.38 25.22
N LYS A 94 -26.03 4.90 25.06
CA LYS A 94 -27.15 4.58 25.98
C LYS A 94 -27.52 3.11 25.94
N ILE A 95 -27.51 2.49 24.76
CA ILE A 95 -27.82 1.06 24.60
C ILE A 95 -26.73 0.22 25.25
N THR A 96 -25.45 0.51 24.99
CA THR A 96 -24.32 -0.30 25.47
C THR A 96 -24.08 -0.19 26.97
N LYS A 97 -24.60 0.85 27.62
CA LYS A 97 -24.60 1.02 29.09
C LYS A 97 -25.64 0.14 29.80
N LYS A 98 -26.67 -0.35 29.11
CA LYS A 98 -27.64 -1.29 29.69
C LYS A 98 -27.00 -2.68 29.74
N ASP A 99 -27.14 -3.39 30.86
CA ASP A 99 -26.71 -4.79 30.98
C ASP A 99 -27.72 -5.72 30.27
N ASP A 100 -27.91 -5.50 28.97
CA ASP A 100 -28.86 -6.23 28.16
C ASP A 100 -28.13 -7.24 27.27
N GLU A 101 -28.59 -8.49 27.23
CA GLU A 101 -28.02 -9.55 26.40
C GLU A 101 -28.26 -9.29 24.89
N TYR A 102 -29.06 -8.27 24.57
CA TYR A 102 -29.57 -7.94 23.24
C TYR A 102 -29.05 -6.62 22.65
N ILE A 103 -27.83 -6.17 23.02
CA ILE A 103 -27.22 -4.92 22.50
C ILE A 103 -27.33 -4.81 20.97
N ILE A 104 -27.01 -5.89 20.23
CA ILE A 104 -27.03 -5.89 18.76
C ILE A 104 -28.44 -5.60 18.22
N ASN A 105 -29.45 -6.31 18.74
CA ASN A 105 -30.85 -6.13 18.31
C ASN A 105 -31.33 -4.71 18.63
N ALA A 106 -30.98 -4.18 19.80
CA ALA A 106 -31.34 -2.83 20.19
C ALA A 106 -30.72 -1.75 19.27
N ILE A 107 -29.49 -1.97 18.78
CA ILE A 107 -28.86 -1.09 17.78
C ILE A 107 -29.52 -1.26 16.40
N ASP A 108 -29.90 -2.48 16.02
CA ASP A 108 -30.60 -2.74 14.75
C ASP A 108 -31.98 -2.10 14.70
N ASP A 109 -32.70 -2.08 15.82
CA ASP A 109 -34.02 -1.44 15.93
C ASP A 109 -33.96 0.10 15.88
N LEU A 110 -32.76 0.72 15.95
CA LEU A 110 -32.65 2.17 15.82
C LEU A 110 -33.07 2.65 14.43
N THR A 111 -33.98 3.61 14.40
CA THR A 111 -34.41 4.29 13.17
C THR A 111 -34.12 5.79 13.23
N PRO A 112 -33.95 6.46 12.07
CA PRO A 112 -33.85 7.90 12.03
C PRO A 112 -35.04 8.60 12.73
N GLU A 113 -36.25 8.10 12.51
CA GLU A 113 -37.50 8.67 13.04
C GLU A 113 -37.55 8.64 14.58
N MET A 114 -36.98 7.61 15.20
CA MET A 114 -36.86 7.53 16.66
C MET A 114 -35.98 8.66 17.20
N ILE A 115 -34.83 8.91 16.55
CA ILE A 115 -33.92 9.99 16.97
C ILE A 115 -34.51 11.36 16.68
N GLU A 116 -35.13 11.56 15.51
CA GLU A 116 -35.85 12.79 15.15
C GLU A 116 -36.87 13.17 16.25
N LYS A 117 -37.67 12.21 16.71
CA LYS A 117 -38.63 12.41 17.80
C LYS A 117 -37.95 12.72 19.13
N ASN A 118 -36.93 11.95 19.50
CA ASN A 118 -36.24 12.10 20.79
C ASN A 118 -35.49 13.43 20.91
N ARG A 119 -34.86 13.88 19.82
CA ARG A 119 -34.05 15.11 19.76
C ARG A 119 -34.84 16.32 19.26
N LYS A 120 -36.08 16.13 18.80
CA LYS A 120 -36.93 17.17 18.17
C LYS A 120 -36.24 17.84 16.97
N VAL A 121 -35.57 17.04 16.16
CA VAL A 121 -34.89 17.45 14.92
C VAL A 121 -35.55 16.75 13.74
N LYS A 122 -35.27 17.22 12.52
CA LYS A 122 -35.69 16.56 11.28
C LYS A 122 -34.45 16.37 10.41
N PHE A 123 -34.18 15.13 10.03
CA PHE A 123 -33.05 14.80 9.18
C PHE A 123 -33.42 14.98 7.70
N SER A 124 -32.44 15.45 6.93
CA SER A 124 -32.45 15.39 5.47
C SER A 124 -32.33 13.94 4.97
N ASP A 125 -32.67 13.72 3.70
CA ASP A 125 -32.53 12.39 3.07
C ASP A 125 -31.05 11.92 3.10
N GLU A 126 -30.10 12.84 2.93
CA GLU A 126 -28.66 12.55 3.01
C GLU A 126 -28.24 12.12 4.42
N GLU A 127 -28.73 12.80 5.46
CA GLU A 127 -28.46 12.42 6.86
C GLU A 127 -29.08 11.06 7.21
N LYS A 128 -30.26 10.74 6.67
CA LYS A 128 -30.87 9.41 6.83
C LYS A 128 -30.05 8.31 6.16
N GLU A 129 -29.45 8.59 5.00
CA GLU A 129 -28.53 7.65 4.35
C GLU A 129 -27.23 7.46 5.16
N ILE A 130 -26.67 8.54 5.73
CA ILE A 130 -25.52 8.46 6.64
C ILE A 130 -25.87 7.59 7.85
N PHE A 131 -27.01 7.85 8.49
CA PHE A 131 -27.50 7.07 9.62
C PHE A 131 -27.59 5.58 9.29
N ASN A 132 -28.23 5.22 8.17
CA ASN A 132 -28.36 3.83 7.75
C ASN A 132 -26.99 3.19 7.43
N GLY A 133 -26.05 3.98 6.90
CA GLY A 133 -24.67 3.58 6.69
C GLY A 133 -23.95 3.23 8.00
N LEU A 134 -24.07 4.11 9.00
CA LEU A 134 -23.51 3.94 10.35
C LEU A 134 -24.11 2.73 11.06
N ARG A 135 -25.43 2.64 11.14
CA ARG A 135 -26.14 1.53 11.79
C ARG A 135 -25.65 0.18 11.26
N ARG A 136 -25.64 0.01 9.93
CA ARG A 136 -25.16 -1.23 9.30
C ARG A 136 -23.69 -1.50 9.61
N ALA A 137 -22.83 -0.48 9.63
CA ALA A 137 -21.41 -0.65 9.93
C ALA A 137 -21.18 -1.09 11.38
N VAL A 138 -21.88 -0.46 12.32
CA VAL A 138 -21.78 -0.78 13.76
C VAL A 138 -22.34 -2.17 14.05
N ILE A 139 -23.45 -2.56 13.45
CA ILE A 139 -24.03 -3.91 13.61
C ILE A 139 -23.07 -4.97 13.10
N THR A 140 -22.56 -4.84 11.88
CA THR A 140 -21.60 -5.83 11.35
C THR A 140 -20.35 -5.92 12.21
N TYR A 141 -19.86 -4.79 12.75
CA TYR A 141 -18.74 -4.80 13.68
C TYR A 141 -19.09 -5.51 15.01
N ALA A 142 -20.29 -5.24 15.54
CA ALA A 142 -20.78 -5.83 16.79
C ALA A 142 -21.02 -7.34 16.67
N GLU A 143 -21.58 -7.81 15.56
CA GLU A 143 -21.76 -9.23 15.25
C GLU A 143 -20.40 -9.94 15.22
N ASN A 144 -19.44 -9.40 14.46
CA ASN A 144 -18.09 -9.96 14.41
C ASN A 144 -17.44 -9.99 15.80
N LEU A 145 -17.64 -8.96 16.64
CA LEU A 145 -17.14 -8.94 18.01
C LEU A 145 -17.80 -9.98 18.94
N LYS A 146 -19.08 -10.29 18.74
CA LYS A 146 -19.83 -11.23 19.59
C LYS A 146 -19.30 -12.65 19.49
N ASP A 147 -18.84 -13.04 18.30
CA ASP A 147 -18.34 -14.39 18.01
C ASP A 147 -16.90 -14.61 18.49
N LEU A 148 -16.31 -13.63 19.17
CA LEU A 148 -14.93 -13.67 19.64
C LEU A 148 -14.90 -13.89 21.16
N GLU A 149 -14.03 -14.80 21.60
CA GLU A 149 -13.73 -14.95 23.02
C GLU A 149 -12.98 -13.71 23.54
N VAL A 150 -13.55 -13.04 24.55
CA VAL A 150 -12.95 -11.87 25.21
C VAL A 150 -12.31 -12.32 26.54
N PRO A 151 -11.09 -11.85 26.90
CA PRO A 151 -10.31 -10.82 26.22
C PRO A 151 -9.53 -11.36 25.00
N MET A 152 -9.73 -10.70 23.87
CA MET A 152 -9.00 -10.96 22.64
C MET A 152 -7.53 -10.55 22.80
N SER A 153 -6.58 -11.35 22.32
CA SER A 153 -5.20 -10.89 22.26
C SER A 153 -5.02 -9.84 21.15
N GLU A 154 -4.07 -8.92 21.30
CA GLU A 154 -3.78 -7.92 20.25
C GLU A 154 -3.40 -8.57 18.91
N ALA A 155 -2.89 -9.80 18.94
CA ALA A 155 -2.56 -10.57 17.74
C ALA A 155 -3.80 -11.17 17.05
N ASP A 156 -4.90 -11.37 17.78
CA ASP A 156 -6.15 -11.91 17.26
C ASP A 156 -7.04 -10.82 16.64
N PHE A 157 -6.79 -9.53 16.93
CA PHE A 157 -7.48 -8.42 16.28
C PHE A 157 -6.93 -8.21 14.85
N ASP A 158 -7.61 -8.82 13.89
CA ASP A 158 -7.26 -8.78 12.47
C ASP A 158 -7.53 -7.39 11.85
N ASN A 159 -6.62 -6.92 10.98
CA ASN A 159 -6.83 -5.78 10.07
C ASN A 159 -8.14 -5.86 9.26
N SER A 160 -8.76 -7.03 9.13
CA SER A 160 -10.07 -7.24 8.53
C SER A 160 -11.16 -6.38 9.19
N PHE A 161 -11.11 -6.18 10.51
CA PHE A 161 -12.04 -5.34 11.26
C PHE A 161 -11.97 -3.86 10.82
N PRO A 162 -10.83 -3.16 10.97
CA PRO A 162 -10.70 -1.79 10.54
C PRO A 162 -10.84 -1.67 9.01
N ASN A 163 -10.30 -2.59 8.21
CA ASN A 163 -10.43 -2.53 6.75
C ASN A 163 -11.88 -2.65 6.28
N MET A 164 -12.71 -3.46 6.95
CA MET A 164 -14.13 -3.54 6.68
C MET A 164 -14.81 -2.18 6.88
N LEU A 165 -14.54 -1.52 8.02
CA LEU A 165 -15.09 -0.20 8.32
C LEU A 165 -14.54 0.87 7.38
N THR A 166 -13.23 0.88 7.10
CA THR A 166 -12.61 1.77 6.12
C THR A 166 -13.28 1.63 4.76
N LYS A 167 -13.49 0.39 4.26
CA LYS A 167 -14.18 0.14 2.99
C LYS A 167 -15.65 0.60 2.99
N ARG A 168 -16.27 0.65 4.17
CA ARG A 168 -17.66 1.08 4.35
C ARG A 168 -17.78 2.60 4.36
N PHE A 169 -16.87 3.29 5.04
CA PHE A 169 -16.93 4.74 5.25
C PHE A 169 -16.28 5.55 4.13
N LEU A 170 -15.28 4.98 3.42
CA LEU A 170 -14.69 5.66 2.27
C LEU A 170 -15.57 5.59 1.01
N ASN A 171 -15.52 6.66 0.20
CA ASN A 171 -16.40 6.81 -0.96
C ASN A 171 -15.97 5.91 -2.14
N LYS A 172 -16.75 4.87 -2.40
CA LYS A 172 -16.56 3.98 -3.56
C LYS A 172 -16.69 4.67 -4.91
N ARG A 173 -17.31 5.85 -5.00
CA ARG A 173 -17.40 6.61 -6.26
C ARG A 173 -16.06 7.21 -6.67
N ASP A 174 -15.28 7.66 -5.69
CA ASP A 174 -14.00 8.34 -5.91
C ASP A 174 -12.80 7.38 -5.78
N LEU A 175 -12.97 6.31 -4.99
CA LEU A 175 -11.90 5.37 -4.65
C LEU A 175 -12.23 3.95 -5.15
N LYS A 176 -11.31 3.34 -5.89
CA LYS A 176 -11.31 1.90 -6.12
C LYS A 176 -10.58 1.25 -4.94
N MET A 177 -11.29 0.44 -4.17
CA MET A 177 -10.76 -0.21 -2.98
C MET A 177 -10.60 -1.71 -3.20
N ASP A 178 -9.36 -2.18 -3.10
CA ASP A 178 -8.99 -3.60 -3.11
C ASP A 178 -8.62 -4.00 -1.67
N VAL A 179 -9.05 -5.18 -1.21
CA VAL A 179 -8.86 -5.68 0.17
C VAL A 179 -8.46 -7.16 0.14
N GLY A 180 -7.65 -7.59 1.11
CA GLY A 180 -7.11 -8.95 1.24
C GLY A 180 -5.60 -8.97 0.97
N GLU A 181 -4.99 -10.15 0.83
CA GLU A 181 -3.56 -10.24 0.46
C GLU A 181 -3.32 -9.82 -1.00
N ILE A 182 -3.23 -8.51 -1.23
CA ILE A 182 -3.03 -7.92 -2.55
C ILE A 182 -1.63 -7.31 -2.66
N ALA A 183 -1.18 -7.01 -3.88
CA ALA A 183 0.12 -6.37 -4.11
C ALA A 183 -0.04 -4.88 -4.47
N CYS A 184 0.79 -4.02 -3.88
CA CYS A 184 0.96 -2.63 -4.30
C CYS A 184 1.55 -2.57 -5.72
N TRP A 185 0.86 -1.90 -6.64
CA TRP A 185 1.29 -1.84 -8.04
C TRP A 185 2.52 -0.95 -8.22
N ALA A 186 2.61 0.15 -7.49
CA ALA A 186 3.76 1.04 -7.54
C ALA A 186 5.04 0.31 -7.09
N SER A 187 4.97 -0.44 -5.99
CA SER A 187 6.08 -1.31 -5.57
C SER A 187 6.40 -2.39 -6.59
N ALA A 188 5.40 -3.02 -7.21
CA ALA A 188 5.64 -4.01 -8.26
C ALA A 188 6.39 -3.38 -9.44
N ARG A 189 5.98 -2.19 -9.88
CA ARG A 189 6.68 -1.44 -10.95
C ARG A 189 8.11 -1.12 -10.54
N ARG A 190 8.31 -0.61 -9.33
CA ARG A 190 9.61 -0.20 -8.81
C ARG A 190 10.59 -1.36 -8.72
N ARG A 191 10.17 -2.49 -8.15
CA ARG A 191 11.02 -3.70 -8.00
C ARG A 191 11.44 -4.32 -9.33
N ASN A 192 10.65 -4.09 -10.37
CA ASN A 192 10.85 -4.61 -11.72
C ASN A 192 11.50 -3.61 -12.68
N GLU A 193 11.83 -2.42 -12.22
CA GLU A 193 12.46 -1.39 -13.03
C GLU A 193 13.87 -1.79 -13.48
N GLY A 194 14.20 -1.52 -14.75
CA GLY A 194 15.52 -1.84 -15.33
C GLY A 194 15.83 -3.33 -15.48
N ARG A 195 14.89 -4.22 -15.11
CA ARG A 195 15.08 -5.68 -15.24
C ARG A 195 14.77 -6.16 -16.64
N SER A 196 15.45 -7.23 -17.06
CA SER A 196 15.10 -7.96 -18.28
C SER A 196 13.69 -8.56 -18.16
N ILE A 197 13.02 -8.77 -19.30
CA ILE A 197 11.64 -9.24 -19.34
C ILE A 197 11.46 -10.60 -18.62
N VAL A 198 12.47 -11.47 -18.70
CA VAL A 198 12.49 -12.77 -18.02
C VAL A 198 12.63 -12.64 -16.50
N LEU A 199 13.25 -11.56 -16.01
CA LEU A 199 13.43 -11.28 -14.58
C LEU A 199 12.35 -10.33 -14.01
N ARG A 200 11.38 -9.93 -14.83
CA ARG A 200 10.31 -8.99 -14.50
C ARG A 200 9.11 -9.66 -13.80
N ALA A 201 9.40 -10.56 -12.87
CA ALA A 201 8.40 -11.39 -12.19
C ALA A 201 8.23 -11.04 -10.70
N ARG A 202 8.84 -9.94 -10.21
CA ARG A 202 8.74 -9.60 -8.79
C ARG A 202 7.37 -9.01 -8.47
N ILE A 203 6.69 -9.59 -7.50
CA ILE A 203 5.45 -9.01 -6.98
C ILE A 203 5.81 -7.77 -6.13
N GLY A 204 4.91 -6.78 -6.12
CA GLY A 204 5.04 -5.61 -5.26
C GLY A 204 5.00 -5.98 -3.78
N GLN A 205 5.15 -4.98 -2.91
CA GLN A 205 4.91 -5.21 -1.49
C GLN A 205 3.47 -5.70 -1.32
N LYS A 206 3.30 -6.76 -0.52
CA LYS A 206 1.96 -7.18 -0.13
C LYS A 206 1.32 -6.04 0.68
N CYS A 207 0.01 -5.91 0.63
CA CYS A 207 -0.77 -4.98 1.42
C CYS A 207 -2.17 -5.56 1.63
N ASP A 208 -2.83 -5.19 2.72
CA ASP A 208 -4.16 -5.70 3.10
C ASP A 208 -5.29 -4.85 2.51
N PHE A 209 -4.96 -3.58 2.23
CA PHE A 209 -5.88 -2.60 1.70
C PHE A 209 -5.14 -1.69 0.71
N ARG A 210 -5.82 -1.36 -0.38
CA ARG A 210 -5.38 -0.32 -1.31
C ARG A 210 -6.57 0.49 -1.78
N GLY A 211 -6.45 1.80 -1.67
CA GLY A 211 -7.32 2.75 -2.34
C GLY A 211 -6.63 3.43 -3.52
N THR A 212 -7.15 3.22 -4.72
CA THR A 212 -6.73 3.91 -5.95
C THR A 212 -7.74 4.99 -6.34
N LEU A 213 -7.29 6.23 -6.53
CA LEU A 213 -8.14 7.35 -6.93
C LEU A 213 -8.62 7.15 -8.38
N LYS A 214 -9.94 7.00 -8.56
CA LYS A 214 -10.55 6.73 -9.87
C LYS A 214 -10.49 7.93 -10.82
N ASN A 215 -10.58 9.14 -10.25
CA ASN A 215 -10.58 10.39 -11.00
C ASN A 215 -9.17 11.01 -11.08
N SER A 216 -8.13 10.30 -10.62
CA SER A 216 -6.75 10.73 -10.76
C SER A 216 -6.22 10.33 -12.14
N ILE A 217 -5.61 11.28 -12.86
CA ILE A 217 -5.01 11.08 -14.19
C ILE A 217 -3.99 9.93 -14.17
N ASN A 218 -3.24 9.76 -13.07
CA ASN A 218 -2.24 8.71 -12.94
C ASN A 218 -2.74 7.42 -12.27
N ASN A 219 -4.02 7.33 -11.90
CA ASN A 219 -4.56 6.25 -11.05
C ASN A 219 -3.72 6.08 -9.77
N LEU A 220 -3.49 7.17 -9.03
CA LEU A 220 -2.64 7.16 -7.83
C LEU A 220 -3.19 6.21 -6.76
N GLU A 221 -2.34 5.33 -6.21
CA GLU A 221 -2.62 4.50 -5.04
C GLU A 221 -2.52 5.34 -3.75
N ALA A 222 -3.44 6.29 -3.58
CA ALA A 222 -3.33 7.38 -2.59
C ALA A 222 -3.44 6.94 -1.12
N ILE A 223 -3.94 5.73 -0.85
CA ILE A 223 -4.00 5.16 0.49
C ILE A 223 -3.65 3.66 0.48
N ILE A 224 -2.72 3.24 1.34
CA ILE A 224 -2.28 1.85 1.49
C ILE A 224 -2.50 1.41 2.93
N GLY A 225 -3.02 0.20 3.14
CA GLY A 225 -3.17 -0.41 4.46
C GLY A 225 -2.35 -1.68 4.63
N LEU A 226 -1.62 -1.78 5.74
CA LEU A 226 -0.66 -2.86 6.00
C LEU A 226 -0.54 -3.22 7.49
N ARG A 227 -0.09 -4.45 7.80
CA ARG A 227 0.28 -4.88 9.18
C ARG A 227 1.73 -4.61 9.58
N SER A 228 2.64 -4.39 8.63
CA SER A 228 4.10 -4.43 8.87
C SER A 228 4.82 -3.13 8.48
N ALA A 229 6.11 -3.05 8.85
CA ALA A 229 7.06 -2.01 8.48
C ALA A 229 7.18 -1.73 6.96
N ASP A 230 6.63 -2.61 6.12
CA ASP A 230 6.58 -2.44 4.67
C ASP A 230 5.63 -1.32 4.21
N LEU A 231 4.76 -0.80 5.10
CA LEU A 231 3.83 0.29 4.77
C LEU A 231 4.57 1.50 4.22
N SER A 232 5.61 1.94 4.94
CA SER A 232 6.45 3.06 4.56
C SER A 232 7.10 2.86 3.18
N VAL A 233 7.58 1.65 2.91
CA VAL A 233 8.22 1.29 1.63
C VAL A 233 7.21 1.33 0.49
N ALA A 234 5.98 0.84 0.70
CA ALA A 234 4.91 0.91 -0.28
C ALA A 234 4.52 2.37 -0.58
N MET A 235 4.33 3.20 0.45
CA MET A 235 4.01 4.62 0.31
C MET A 235 5.08 5.38 -0.49
N ARG A 236 6.37 5.15 -0.19
CA ARG A 236 7.48 5.71 -0.96
C ARG A 236 7.41 5.30 -2.43
N ASP A 237 7.21 4.01 -2.69
CA ASP A 237 7.17 3.50 -4.06
C ASP A 237 6.01 4.12 -4.85
N VAL A 238 4.87 4.41 -4.21
CA VAL A 238 3.75 5.17 -4.80
C VAL A 238 4.18 6.58 -5.20
N LEU A 239 4.81 7.34 -4.30
CA LEU A 239 5.31 8.69 -4.59
C LEU A 239 6.30 8.69 -5.75
N TYR A 240 7.27 7.78 -5.75
CA TYR A 240 8.25 7.68 -6.84
C TYR A 240 7.63 7.29 -8.17
N ASN A 241 6.67 6.35 -8.17
CA ASN A 241 5.96 6.02 -9.39
C ASN A 241 5.20 7.24 -9.91
N PHE A 242 4.60 8.05 -9.04
CA PHE A 242 3.93 9.30 -9.43
C PHE A 242 4.92 10.35 -9.99
N PHE A 243 6.07 10.56 -9.35
CA PHE A 243 7.08 11.51 -9.85
C PHE A 243 7.62 11.09 -11.22
N LYS A 244 7.85 9.79 -11.41
CA LYS A 244 8.30 9.24 -12.68
C LYS A 244 7.28 9.41 -13.81
N THR A 245 5.98 9.38 -13.50
CA THR A 245 4.93 9.62 -14.49
C THR A 245 4.73 11.10 -14.82
N ASN A 246 5.33 12.02 -14.07
CA ASN A 246 5.21 13.46 -14.25
C ASN A 246 6.60 14.16 -14.25
N PRO A 247 7.53 13.77 -15.15
CA PRO A 247 8.93 14.17 -15.09
C PRO A 247 9.19 15.66 -15.41
N ASN A 248 8.22 16.36 -15.97
CA ASN A 248 8.30 17.77 -16.34
C ASN A 248 7.55 18.68 -15.37
N ALA A 249 6.83 18.13 -14.39
CA ALA A 249 6.21 18.93 -13.34
C ALA A 249 7.28 19.68 -12.53
N SER A 250 6.90 20.81 -11.93
CA SER A 250 7.84 21.57 -11.11
C SER A 250 8.21 20.80 -9.84
N GLY A 251 9.43 21.01 -9.32
CA GLY A 251 9.84 20.41 -8.06
C GLY A 251 8.86 20.72 -6.93
N ASN A 252 8.38 21.96 -6.84
CA ASN A 252 7.43 22.38 -5.81
C ASN A 252 6.09 21.62 -5.87
N ASP A 253 5.57 21.38 -7.07
CA ASP A 253 4.32 20.61 -7.27
C ASP A 253 4.51 19.13 -6.84
N LEU A 254 5.69 18.57 -7.12
CA LEU A 254 6.03 17.21 -6.73
C LEU A 254 6.26 17.10 -5.20
N HIS A 255 6.98 18.05 -4.60
CA HIS A 255 7.31 18.06 -3.16
C HIS A 255 6.13 18.41 -2.24
N SER A 256 5.03 18.92 -2.79
CA SER A 256 3.76 19.12 -2.08
C SER A 256 2.83 17.91 -2.19
N THR A 257 3.21 16.88 -2.96
CA THR A 257 2.44 15.63 -3.03
C THR A 257 2.74 14.75 -1.82
N TYR A 258 1.69 14.25 -1.18
CA TYR A 258 1.78 13.22 -0.14
C TYR A 258 0.74 12.13 -0.36
N VAL A 259 0.95 10.99 0.29
CA VAL A 259 0.03 9.84 0.29
C VAL A 259 -0.28 9.41 1.71
N LEU A 260 -1.38 8.67 1.88
CA LEU A 260 -1.86 8.20 3.17
C LEU A 260 -1.52 6.72 3.38
N GLY A 261 -1.29 6.37 4.63
CA GLY A 261 -1.09 5.01 5.10
C GLY A 261 -2.05 4.72 6.24
N ILE A 262 -2.57 3.51 6.33
CA ILE A 262 -3.32 3.04 7.49
C ILE A 262 -2.68 1.76 8.02
N GLN A 263 -2.57 1.67 9.33
CA GLN A 263 -2.08 0.49 10.01
C GLN A 263 -2.92 0.27 11.24
N SER A 264 -3.25 -1.00 11.50
CA SER A 264 -3.89 -1.35 12.77
C SER A 264 -3.05 -2.41 13.46
N TRP A 265 -2.85 -2.21 14.75
CA TRP A 265 -2.11 -3.12 15.60
C TRP A 265 -2.86 -3.25 16.93
N GLY A 266 -3.30 -4.46 17.26
CA GLY A 266 -4.26 -4.65 18.34
C GLY A 266 -5.48 -3.74 18.16
N TRP A 267 -5.93 -3.11 19.24
CA TRP A 267 -7.10 -2.22 19.21
C TRP A 267 -6.74 -0.77 18.85
N ILE A 268 -5.63 -0.55 18.15
CA ILE A 268 -5.19 0.78 17.75
C ILE A 268 -5.21 0.85 16.22
N HIS A 269 -5.90 1.85 15.69
CA HIS A 269 -5.88 2.22 14.30
C HIS A 269 -5.12 3.53 14.13
N GLU A 270 -4.11 3.52 13.28
CA GLU A 270 -3.24 4.65 13.01
C GLU A 270 -3.33 5.06 11.55
N THR A 271 -3.43 6.36 11.31
CA THR A 271 -3.30 6.95 9.99
C THR A 271 -1.97 7.67 9.91
N TYR A 272 -1.25 7.42 8.83
CA TYR A 272 0.05 7.97 8.52
C TYR A 272 -0.02 8.83 7.25
N GLY A 273 0.87 9.80 7.15
CA GLY A 273 1.13 10.56 5.94
C GLY A 273 2.60 10.43 5.55
N MET A 274 2.86 10.37 4.25
CA MET A 274 4.21 10.43 3.72
C MET A 274 4.33 11.45 2.60
N ASP A 275 5.30 12.34 2.73
CA ASP A 275 5.75 13.25 1.67
C ASP A 275 7.21 13.01 1.28
N CYS A 276 7.66 13.69 0.23
CA CYS A 276 9.03 13.62 -0.26
C CYS A 276 9.57 15.02 -0.54
N LYS A 277 10.58 15.45 0.24
CA LYS A 277 11.13 16.82 0.17
C LYS A 277 12.32 16.99 -0.74
N ALA A 278 13.05 15.93 -0.99
CA ALA A 278 14.15 15.91 -1.92
C ALA A 278 14.30 14.50 -2.48
N THR A 279 15.16 14.34 -3.48
CA THR A 279 15.43 13.01 -4.04
C THR A 279 15.90 12.06 -2.93
N ASN A 280 15.12 11.02 -2.64
CA ASN A 280 15.35 10.10 -1.52
C ASN A 280 15.34 10.77 -0.13
N VAL A 281 14.46 11.73 0.10
CA VAL A 281 14.19 12.26 1.43
C VAL A 281 12.70 12.21 1.66
N GLU A 282 12.24 11.04 2.12
CA GLU A 282 10.85 10.82 2.51
C GLU A 282 10.67 11.06 4.00
N ARG A 283 9.54 11.66 4.38
CA ARG A 283 9.17 11.82 5.80
C ARG A 283 7.88 11.07 6.05
N LEU A 284 7.89 10.18 7.02
CA LEU A 284 6.71 9.47 7.51
C LEU A 284 6.30 10.06 8.85
N GLY A 285 5.02 10.42 8.99
CA GLY A 285 4.48 10.91 10.26
C GLY A 285 3.09 10.37 10.53
N ARG A 286 2.78 10.19 11.82
CA ARG A 286 1.45 9.76 12.29
C ARG A 286 0.53 10.97 12.32
N LEU A 287 -0.58 10.88 11.60
CA LEU A 287 -1.58 11.94 11.49
C LEU A 287 -2.71 11.76 12.50
N SER A 288 -3.09 10.52 12.78
CA SER A 288 -4.12 10.21 13.76
C SER A 288 -3.91 8.84 14.38
N GLN A 289 -4.44 8.68 15.59
CA GLN A 289 -4.49 7.41 16.30
C GLN A 289 -5.86 7.31 16.97
N LYS A 290 -6.58 6.21 16.72
CA LYS A 290 -7.88 5.93 17.30
C LYS A 290 -7.89 4.53 17.90
N LYS A 291 -8.62 4.38 19.01
CA LYS A 291 -8.88 3.06 19.59
C LYS A 291 -10.05 2.42 18.84
N MET A 292 -9.97 1.11 18.69
CA MET A 292 -11.04 0.27 18.18
C MET A 292 -11.79 -0.37 19.36
N PRO A 293 -13.11 -0.54 19.28
CA PRO A 293 -13.84 -1.24 20.33
C PRO A 293 -13.41 -2.70 20.41
N ASN A 294 -13.12 -3.17 21.62
CA ASN A 294 -12.76 -4.56 21.90
C ASN A 294 -13.90 -5.33 22.59
N THR A 295 -15.01 -4.66 22.91
CA THR A 295 -16.22 -5.25 23.48
C THR A 295 -17.47 -4.52 22.97
N LEU A 296 -18.63 -5.18 23.04
CA LEU A 296 -19.93 -4.56 22.73
C LEU A 296 -20.21 -3.31 23.58
N LYS A 297 -19.72 -3.27 24.82
CA LYS A 297 -19.89 -2.12 25.72
C LYS A 297 -19.19 -0.84 25.23
N THR A 298 -18.20 -1.00 24.36
CA THR A 298 -17.32 0.10 23.88
C THR A 298 -17.64 0.58 22.46
N LEU A 299 -18.73 0.11 21.83
CA LEU A 299 -19.04 0.41 20.43
C LEU A 299 -19.14 1.90 20.10
N ALA A 300 -19.53 2.75 21.05
CA ALA A 300 -19.62 4.20 20.86
C ALA A 300 -18.29 4.84 20.44
N ILE A 301 -17.14 4.22 20.77
CA ILE A 301 -15.81 4.70 20.37
C ILE A 301 -15.64 4.74 18.83
N LEU A 302 -16.45 3.99 18.07
CA LEU A 302 -16.43 4.03 16.60
C LEU A 302 -16.79 5.41 16.03
N GLU A 303 -17.38 6.31 16.81
CA GLU A 303 -17.57 7.72 16.43
C GLU A 303 -16.24 8.36 16.03
N GLY A 304 -15.20 8.18 16.85
CA GLY A 304 -13.87 8.72 16.58
C GLY A 304 -13.23 8.11 15.34
N PHE A 305 -13.52 6.84 15.03
CA PHE A 305 -13.07 6.19 13.81
C PHE A 305 -13.79 6.75 12.57
N TYR A 306 -15.11 6.95 12.66
CA TYR A 306 -15.90 7.56 11.58
C TYR A 306 -15.43 8.98 11.26
N ALA A 307 -15.16 9.78 12.29
CA ALA A 307 -14.57 11.12 12.16
C ALA A 307 -13.28 11.08 11.33
N THR A 308 -12.33 10.22 11.71
CA THR A 308 -11.07 10.06 10.98
C THR A 308 -11.27 9.57 9.54
N MET A 309 -12.21 8.65 9.28
CA MET A 309 -12.51 8.22 7.91
C MET A 309 -13.14 9.33 7.07
N SER A 310 -13.90 10.24 7.68
CA SER A 310 -14.43 11.43 7.03
C SER A 310 -13.31 12.39 6.64
N ASP A 311 -12.37 12.64 7.55
CA ASP A 311 -11.19 13.48 7.26
C ASP A 311 -10.32 12.87 6.16
N ILE A 312 -10.08 11.55 6.20
CA ILE A 312 -9.38 10.82 5.12
C ILE A 312 -10.11 11.00 3.79
N LYS A 313 -11.43 10.89 3.76
CA LYS A 313 -12.22 11.07 2.53
C LYS A 313 -12.05 12.47 1.94
N SER A 314 -12.11 13.52 2.76
CA SER A 314 -11.90 14.91 2.31
C SER A 314 -10.45 15.14 1.85
N THR A 315 -9.49 14.61 2.60
CA THR A 315 -8.06 14.63 2.27
C THR A 315 -7.78 13.96 0.93
N LEU A 316 -8.36 12.78 0.67
CA LEU A 316 -8.19 12.06 -0.60
C LEU A 316 -8.71 12.85 -1.81
N LYS A 317 -9.76 13.67 -1.63
CA LYS A 317 -10.26 14.57 -2.67
C LYS A 317 -9.23 15.66 -2.98
N ILE A 318 -8.66 16.28 -1.95
CA ILE A 318 -7.59 17.29 -2.10
C ILE A 318 -6.36 16.69 -2.79
N ILE A 319 -5.92 15.49 -2.38
CA ILE A 319 -4.82 14.77 -3.04
C ILE A 319 -5.15 14.52 -4.52
N CYS A 320 -6.40 14.12 -4.83
CA CYS A 320 -6.83 13.90 -6.21
C CYS A 320 -6.74 15.17 -7.05
N ASP A 321 -7.27 16.30 -6.55
CA ASP A 321 -7.27 17.57 -7.26
C ASP A 321 -5.85 18.10 -7.46
N HIS A 322 -5.00 18.03 -6.43
CA HIS A 322 -3.59 18.40 -6.51
C HIS A 322 -2.86 17.58 -7.56
N THR A 323 -2.93 16.25 -7.47
CA THR A 323 -2.19 15.34 -8.37
C THR A 323 -2.65 15.47 -9.82
N ASN A 324 -3.94 15.75 -10.06
CA ASN A 324 -4.45 16.09 -11.38
C ASN A 324 -3.87 17.41 -11.90
N GLY A 325 -3.74 18.42 -11.04
CA GLY A 325 -3.06 19.67 -11.34
C GLY A 325 -1.62 19.45 -11.78
N VAL A 326 -0.87 18.62 -11.04
CA VAL A 326 0.51 18.25 -11.37
C VAL A 326 0.60 17.59 -12.76
N SER A 327 -0.24 16.59 -13.04
CA SER A 327 -0.24 15.91 -14.34
C SER A 327 -0.62 16.81 -15.50
N LEU A 328 -1.53 17.76 -15.28
CA LEU A 328 -1.91 18.74 -16.29
C LEU A 328 -0.77 19.71 -16.58
N SER A 329 -0.06 20.16 -15.55
CA SER A 329 1.13 21.02 -15.67
C SER A 329 2.25 20.31 -16.45
N ASP A 330 2.56 19.05 -16.12
CA ASP A 330 3.50 18.21 -16.86
C ASP A 330 3.15 18.14 -18.36
N SER A 331 1.87 17.84 -18.66
CA SER A 331 1.37 17.73 -20.03
C SER A 331 1.48 19.04 -20.82
N ARG A 332 1.22 20.19 -20.17
CA ARG A 332 1.33 21.51 -20.79
C ARG A 332 2.77 21.88 -21.11
N LEU A 333 3.69 21.60 -20.20
CA LEU A 333 5.12 21.84 -20.40
C LEU A 333 5.71 20.95 -21.51
N HIS A 334 5.26 19.70 -21.62
CA HIS A 334 5.63 18.82 -22.73
C HIS A 334 5.26 19.44 -24.10
N ARG A 335 4.06 20.03 -24.20
CA ARG A 335 3.60 20.71 -25.43
C ARG A 335 4.45 21.94 -25.76
N GLU A 336 4.83 22.74 -24.78
CA GLU A 336 5.63 23.95 -24.99
C GLU A 336 7.07 23.63 -25.45
N ARG A 337 7.66 22.55 -24.92
CA ARG A 337 8.96 22.06 -25.39
C ARG A 337 8.92 21.53 -26.83
N LYS A 338 7.79 20.99 -27.30
CA LYS A 338 7.63 20.61 -28.71
C LYS A 338 7.46 21.82 -29.64
N ARG A 339 6.91 22.94 -29.12
CA ARG A 339 6.73 24.18 -29.90
C ARG A 339 8.01 25.00 -30.00
N LYS A 340 8.91 24.89 -29.03
CA LYS A 340 10.25 25.48 -29.08
C LYS A 340 11.23 24.43 -29.63
N ILE A 341 11.65 24.56 -30.90
CA ILE A 341 12.77 23.78 -31.44
C ILE A 341 13.96 23.96 -30.46
N PRO A 342 14.60 22.89 -29.97
CA PRO A 342 15.49 23.00 -28.83
C PRO A 342 16.77 23.75 -29.24
N VAL A 343 16.88 25.01 -28.79
CA VAL A 343 18.18 25.57 -28.45
C VAL A 343 18.55 24.94 -27.11
N TYR A 344 19.65 24.19 -27.10
CA TYR A 344 20.23 23.61 -25.89
C TYR A 344 20.18 24.63 -24.75
N SER A 345 19.37 24.36 -23.74
CA SER A 345 19.34 25.11 -22.49
C SER A 345 19.54 24.13 -21.35
N GLU A 346 20.38 24.56 -20.42
CA GLU A 346 20.98 23.80 -19.35
C GLU A 346 19.94 23.05 -18.51
N GLN A 347 20.36 21.85 -18.06
CA GLN A 347 19.60 20.95 -17.20
C GLN A 347 19.08 21.69 -15.97
N SER A 348 17.80 22.03 -16.00
CA SER A 348 17.03 22.40 -14.81
C SER A 348 16.69 21.12 -14.05
N GLY A 349 17.34 20.93 -12.90
CA GLY A 349 16.96 20.03 -11.80
C GLY A 349 16.26 18.72 -12.18
N LEU A 350 16.95 17.80 -12.83
CA LEU A 350 16.47 16.42 -12.89
C LEU A 350 16.60 15.78 -11.51
N PHE A 351 15.52 15.13 -11.04
CA PHE A 351 15.64 14.06 -10.06
C PHE A 351 16.74 13.11 -10.54
N GLY A 352 17.76 12.92 -9.72
CA GLY A 352 18.80 11.93 -9.98
C GLY A 352 18.15 10.57 -10.15
N THR A 353 18.73 9.74 -11.02
CA THR A 353 18.36 8.31 -11.01
C THR A 353 18.51 7.80 -9.58
N PRO A 354 17.48 7.17 -8.99
CA PRO A 354 17.58 6.68 -7.63
C PRO A 354 18.79 5.74 -7.54
N SER A 355 19.60 5.91 -6.49
CA SER A 355 20.64 4.93 -6.18
C SER A 355 19.97 3.57 -6.11
N SER A 356 20.30 2.68 -7.04
CA SER A 356 20.18 1.26 -6.78
C SER A 356 20.95 0.98 -5.49
N SER A 357 20.49 0.03 -4.69
CA SER A 357 21.15 -0.49 -3.49
C SER A 357 22.68 -0.56 -3.67
N PRO A 358 23.48 -0.36 -2.61
CA PRO A 358 24.90 -0.05 -2.71
C PRO A 358 25.59 -0.91 -3.77
N ILE A 359 26.04 -0.24 -4.83
CA ILE A 359 26.81 -0.84 -5.91
C ILE A 359 28.01 -1.50 -5.26
N LYS A 360 28.09 -2.84 -5.33
CA LYS A 360 29.35 -3.55 -5.05
C LYS A 360 30.42 -2.94 -5.94
N LYS A 361 31.38 -2.22 -5.35
CA LYS A 361 32.60 -1.81 -6.03
C LYS A 361 33.37 -3.07 -6.44
N GLY A 362 33.72 -3.17 -7.72
CA GLY A 362 34.61 -4.19 -8.30
C GLY A 362 33.95 -4.94 -9.44
N LYS A 363 34.50 -5.08 -10.65
CA LYS A 363 35.84 -4.80 -11.18
C LYS A 363 35.64 -4.31 -12.63
N ARG A 364 36.24 -3.17 -12.99
CA ARG A 364 36.52 -2.87 -14.40
C ARG A 364 37.73 -3.72 -14.77
N GLU A 365 37.50 -4.81 -15.49
CA GLU A 365 38.44 -5.44 -16.42
C GLU A 365 37.74 -6.63 -17.10
N ASN A 366 37.97 -6.82 -18.40
CA ASN A 366 37.49 -7.92 -19.28
C ASN A 366 36.23 -7.72 -20.14
N TYR A 367 36.08 -6.57 -20.79
CA TYR A 367 35.18 -6.43 -21.97
C TYR A 367 35.87 -6.62 -23.33
N HIS A 368 36.95 -7.41 -23.40
CA HIS A 368 37.67 -7.65 -24.68
C HIS A 368 37.82 -9.10 -25.13
N ASN A 369 37.22 -10.07 -24.42
CA ASN A 369 37.35 -11.49 -24.79
C ASN A 369 36.05 -12.23 -25.15
N ILE A 370 34.87 -11.62 -25.01
CA ILE A 370 33.61 -12.29 -25.37
C ILE A 370 33.30 -12.19 -26.88
N GLU A 371 33.84 -11.19 -27.57
CA GLU A 371 33.60 -10.99 -29.01
C GLU A 371 34.42 -11.96 -29.90
N LYS A 372 35.47 -12.60 -29.35
CA LYS A 372 36.30 -13.59 -30.07
C LYS A 372 35.78 -15.03 -29.96
N GLN A 373 34.93 -15.36 -28.98
CA GLN A 373 34.39 -16.71 -28.82
C GLN A 373 33.13 -16.98 -29.67
N ASN A 374 32.32 -15.96 -29.97
CA ASN A 374 31.11 -16.14 -30.79
C ASN A 374 31.35 -16.22 -32.32
N ARG A 375 32.56 -15.89 -32.79
CA ARG A 375 32.97 -16.09 -34.20
C ARG A 375 33.53 -17.48 -34.50
N LYS A 376 33.77 -18.31 -33.48
CA LYS A 376 34.33 -19.66 -33.66
C LYS A 376 33.26 -20.76 -33.77
N VAL A 377 32.03 -20.50 -33.31
CA VAL A 377 30.92 -21.47 -33.33
C VAL A 377 30.06 -21.37 -34.61
N THR A 378 30.20 -20.29 -35.39
CA THR A 378 29.42 -20.07 -36.63
C THR A 378 30.09 -20.62 -37.89
N ASN A 379 31.33 -21.14 -37.82
CA ASN A 379 32.05 -21.69 -38.98
C ASN A 379 32.04 -23.23 -39.06
N ASP A 380 31.59 -23.94 -38.03
CA ASP A 380 31.63 -25.42 -37.98
C ASP A 380 30.30 -26.11 -38.37
N LEU A 381 29.31 -25.38 -38.89
CA LEU A 381 28.02 -25.94 -39.37
C LEU A 381 27.87 -25.93 -40.90
N LYS A 382 28.96 -25.76 -41.65
CA LYS A 382 28.99 -25.93 -43.11
C LYS A 382 29.91 -27.09 -43.51
N SER A 383 29.47 -28.32 -43.28
CA SER A 383 29.94 -29.49 -44.05
C SER A 383 28.78 -30.45 -44.30
N SER A 384 28.64 -30.82 -45.57
CA SER A 384 27.57 -31.61 -46.17
C SER A 384 27.65 -33.10 -45.83
N GLU A 385 26.47 -33.74 -45.79
CA GLU A 385 26.09 -35.14 -46.08
C GLU A 385 24.95 -35.49 -45.10
N TYR A 386 23.67 -35.52 -45.47
CA TYR A 386 23.02 -36.38 -46.46
C TYR A 386 21.71 -35.76 -47.00
N SER A 387 21.34 -36.20 -48.21
CA SER A 387 20.32 -35.64 -49.12
C SER A 387 18.86 -36.11 -48.91
N THR A 388 17.94 -35.17 -49.20
CA THR A 388 16.63 -35.27 -49.93
C THR A 388 15.39 -35.96 -49.30
N PRO A 389 14.14 -35.67 -49.74
CA PRO A 389 13.56 -34.40 -50.25
C PRO A 389 12.14 -34.06 -49.70
N LEU A 390 11.72 -32.80 -49.90
CA LEU A 390 10.34 -32.30 -49.76
C LEU A 390 9.36 -32.94 -50.76
N PRO A 391 8.03 -32.80 -50.57
CA PRO A 391 7.35 -31.88 -51.48
C PRO A 391 6.33 -30.90 -50.85
N ASN A 392 6.22 -29.80 -51.58
CA ASN A 392 5.39 -28.60 -51.42
C ASN A 392 3.87 -28.81 -51.44
N LYS A 393 3.16 -27.84 -50.87
CA LYS A 393 2.11 -26.96 -51.46
C LYS A 393 1.20 -26.45 -50.32
N SER A 394 0.57 -25.28 -50.27
CA SER A 394 0.62 -23.96 -50.91
C SER A 394 -0.69 -23.25 -50.48
N CYS A 395 -0.69 -21.91 -50.35
CA CYS A 395 -1.85 -21.00 -50.43
C CYS A 395 -2.75 -20.77 -49.19
N SER A 396 -2.50 -19.63 -48.52
CA SER A 396 -3.31 -18.39 -48.41
C SER A 396 -4.86 -18.38 -48.38
N ASN A 397 -5.36 -17.42 -47.57
CA ASN A 397 -6.69 -16.76 -47.49
C ASN A 397 -7.74 -17.53 -46.66
N GLY A 398 -8.61 -16.94 -45.83
CA GLY A 398 -9.03 -15.57 -45.53
C GLY A 398 -10.42 -15.64 -44.88
N GLU A 399 -10.81 -14.59 -44.15
CA GLU A 399 -12.19 -14.20 -43.77
C GLU A 399 -12.95 -14.81 -42.56
N ASN A 400 -13.33 -13.88 -41.67
CA ASN A 400 -14.65 -13.63 -41.04
C ASN A 400 -15.49 -14.76 -40.41
N ALA A 401 -15.88 -14.55 -39.14
CA ALA A 401 -17.25 -14.86 -38.70
C ALA A 401 -17.68 -14.01 -37.47
N GLN A 402 -18.78 -13.28 -37.66
CA GLN A 402 -19.61 -12.62 -36.64
C GLN A 402 -20.57 -13.61 -35.96
N ILE A 403 -20.88 -13.32 -34.69
CA ILE A 403 -22.22 -13.26 -34.04
C ILE A 403 -23.33 -14.20 -34.57
N LYS A 404 -23.90 -15.03 -33.67
CA LYS A 404 -25.37 -15.05 -33.41
C LYS A 404 -25.79 -15.86 -32.18
N ASP A 405 -26.79 -15.29 -31.53
CA ASP A 405 -27.57 -15.75 -30.38
C ASP A 405 -28.35 -17.05 -30.60
N SER A 406 -28.71 -17.70 -29.50
CA SER A 406 -30.10 -18.13 -29.28
C SER A 406 -30.38 -18.47 -27.80
N SER A 407 -31.38 -17.79 -27.24
CA SER A 407 -32.10 -18.16 -26.03
C SER A 407 -33.15 -19.22 -26.33
N THR A 408 -33.52 -20.05 -25.34
CA THR A 408 -34.94 -20.32 -25.02
C THR A 408 -35.08 -21.01 -23.65
N HIS A 409 -35.87 -20.38 -22.77
CA HIS A 409 -36.94 -20.89 -21.88
C HIS A 409 -37.31 -22.41 -21.96
N HIS A 410 -37.89 -23.11 -20.98
CA HIS A 410 -38.76 -22.80 -19.83
C HIS A 410 -38.88 -24.08 -18.94
N GLU A 411 -39.19 -23.90 -17.63
CA GLU A 411 -40.10 -24.72 -16.76
C GLU A 411 -39.85 -26.25 -16.57
N ALA A 412 -40.17 -26.92 -15.46
CA ALA A 412 -40.75 -26.58 -14.14
C ALA A 412 -40.57 -27.81 -13.21
N ASP A 413 -40.59 -27.53 -11.90
CA ASP A 413 -41.19 -28.29 -10.79
C ASP A 413 -40.90 -29.79 -10.55
N GLN A 414 -40.43 -30.08 -9.32
CA GLN A 414 -41.15 -30.77 -8.22
C GLN A 414 -40.10 -31.17 -7.16
N SER A 415 -40.11 -30.61 -5.93
CA SER A 415 -40.78 -31.13 -4.71
C SER A 415 -40.37 -32.59 -4.40
N MET A 416 -39.95 -33.02 -3.22
CA MET A 416 -40.32 -32.64 -1.85
C MET A 416 -39.45 -33.45 -0.85
N THR A 417 -39.23 -32.92 0.36
CA THR A 417 -39.13 -33.62 1.69
C THR A 417 -38.02 -34.67 1.91
N SER A 418 -37.46 -34.95 3.09
CA SER A 418 -37.55 -34.49 4.48
C SER A 418 -36.60 -35.41 5.29
N THR A 419 -36.10 -34.92 6.42
CA THR A 419 -35.75 -35.64 7.67
C THR A 419 -34.50 -36.52 7.79
N ASP A 420 -33.75 -36.16 8.83
CA ASP A 420 -33.07 -36.98 9.85
C ASP A 420 -31.78 -37.73 9.51
N LEU A 421 -30.66 -37.16 9.98
CA LEU A 421 -29.79 -37.74 11.03
C LEU A 421 -28.82 -36.71 11.61
#